data_AF-A0A3B1AEN5-F1
#
_entry.id   AF-A0A3B1AEN5-F1
#
_cell.length_a   1.000
_cell.length_b   1.000
_cell.length_c   1.000
_cell.angle_alpha   90.00
_cell.angle_beta   90.00
_cell.angle_gamma   90.00
#
_symmetry.space_group_name_H-M   'P 1'
#
loop_
_entity.id
_entity.type
_entity.pdbx_description
1 polymer ?
#
loop_
_entity_poly.entity_id
_entity_poly.type
_entity_poly.pdbx_seq_one_letter_code
_entity_poly.pdbx_strand_id
1 'polypeptide(L)'
;MIGEENKIVASGAFIPAAERYNFMSTIDKWVINEIFRLLQELNKFNDDNVIYELSINLSGTTICELGLKEYIIEKQNQYNIDAKHICFEVTETSAVANLNDATILIKELKNSGFKFSLDDFGSGKSSFTYLKVLDVDFLKIDGSFVRDIEHDEVDLAMVEFINHTGQVMGMFTVAEFVENDAILLFYTS
;
A
#
# COMPACT_ATOMS: atom_id res chain seq x y z
N MET A 1 -18.41 -1.86 0.72
CA MET A 1 -19.50 -0.93 0.33
C MET A 1 -20.81 -1.39 0.98
N ILE A 2 -21.75 -0.49 1.28
CA ILE A 2 -23.10 -0.89 1.73
C ILE A 2 -24.00 -0.96 0.49
N GLY A 3 -24.55 -2.14 0.20
CA GLY A 3 -25.45 -2.37 -0.94
C GLY A 3 -26.91 -1.97 -0.66
N GLU A 4 -27.78 -2.15 -1.65
CA GLU A 4 -29.20 -1.72 -1.63
C GLU A 4 -30.03 -2.30 -0.44
N GLU A 5 -29.57 -3.39 0.18
CA GLU A 5 -30.22 -4.02 1.34
C GLU A 5 -29.50 -3.74 2.67
N ASN A 6 -28.69 -2.68 2.76
CA ASN A 6 -27.83 -2.40 3.92
C ASN A 6 -26.81 -3.51 4.24
N LYS A 7 -26.54 -4.40 3.28
CA LYS A 7 -25.57 -5.49 3.42
C LYS A 7 -24.18 -5.02 3.01
N ILE A 8 -23.17 -5.48 3.75
CA ILE A 8 -21.78 -5.27 3.38
C ILE A 8 -21.50 -6.09 2.12
N VAL A 9 -21.08 -5.40 1.06
CA VAL A 9 -20.56 -5.98 -0.16
C VAL A 9 -19.03 -5.97 -0.06
N ALA A 10 -18.45 -7.17 -0.08
CA ALA A 10 -17.01 -7.37 -0.07
C ALA A 10 -16.36 -6.82 -1.35
N SER A 11 -15.11 -6.37 -1.24
CA SER A 11 -14.33 -5.82 -2.37
C SER A 11 -14.31 -6.77 -3.57
N GLY A 12 -14.07 -8.07 -3.35
CA GLY A 12 -14.03 -9.08 -4.40
C GLY A 12 -15.31 -9.20 -5.25
N ALA A 13 -16.46 -8.70 -4.77
CA ALA A 13 -17.70 -8.72 -5.53
C ALA A 13 -17.84 -7.57 -6.55
N PHE A 14 -17.12 -6.45 -6.39
CA PHE A 14 -17.26 -5.29 -7.26
C PHE A 14 -15.94 -4.79 -7.89
N ILE A 15 -14.78 -5.06 -7.27
CA ILE A 15 -13.48 -4.63 -7.79
C ILE A 15 -13.21 -5.15 -9.21
N PRO A 16 -13.44 -6.44 -9.55
CA PRO A 16 -13.19 -6.91 -10.92
C PRO A 16 -14.05 -6.19 -11.98
N ALA A 17 -15.27 -5.80 -11.61
CA ALA A 17 -16.12 -5.01 -12.49
C ALA A 17 -15.61 -3.56 -12.59
N ALA A 18 -15.22 -2.95 -11.46
CA ALA A 18 -14.68 -1.60 -11.44
C ALA A 18 -13.39 -1.49 -12.27
N GLU A 19 -12.50 -2.48 -12.21
CA GLU A 19 -11.31 -2.57 -13.05
C GLU A 19 -11.69 -2.69 -14.53
N ARG A 20 -12.58 -3.63 -14.87
CA ARG A 20 -13.03 -3.86 -16.25
C ARG A 20 -13.64 -2.62 -16.90
N TYR A 21 -14.31 -1.78 -16.11
CA TYR A 21 -15.00 -0.58 -16.57
C TYR A 21 -14.25 0.72 -16.23
N ASN A 22 -12.99 0.65 -15.81
CA ASN A 22 -12.12 1.80 -15.49
C ASN A 22 -12.67 2.76 -14.41
N PHE A 23 -13.42 2.23 -13.45
CA PHE A 23 -13.94 3.00 -12.30
C PHE A 23 -12.99 3.03 -11.11
N MET A 24 -11.89 2.29 -11.14
CA MET A 24 -10.97 2.21 -10.00
C MET A 24 -10.42 3.57 -9.57
N SER A 25 -10.07 4.46 -10.50
CA SER A 25 -9.64 5.82 -10.15
C SER A 25 -10.70 6.64 -9.42
N THR A 26 -11.97 6.46 -9.76
CA THR A 26 -13.07 7.14 -9.06
C THR A 26 -13.24 6.57 -7.65
N ILE A 27 -13.09 5.25 -7.49
CA ILE A 27 -13.14 4.58 -6.19
C ILE A 27 -11.96 5.03 -5.31
N ASP A 28 -10.73 4.99 -5.82
CA ASP A 28 -9.53 5.36 -5.08
C ASP A 28 -9.59 6.82 -4.62
N LYS A 29 -9.99 7.75 -5.49
CA LYS A 29 -10.20 9.15 -5.12
C LYS A 29 -11.28 9.31 -4.03
N TRP A 30 -12.38 8.58 -4.15
CA TRP A 30 -13.42 8.58 -3.12
C TRP A 30 -12.87 8.05 -1.77
N VAL A 31 -12.10 6.96 -1.79
CA VAL A 31 -11.46 6.39 -0.59
C VAL A 31 -10.50 7.40 0.05
N ILE A 32 -9.63 8.04 -0.74
CA ILE A 32 -8.70 9.07 -0.25
C ILE A 32 -9.45 10.19 0.45
N ASN A 33 -10.48 10.74 -0.21
CA ASN A 33 -11.27 11.83 0.36
C ASN A 33 -11.95 11.41 1.67
N GLU A 34 -12.53 10.22 1.70
CA GLU A 34 -13.25 9.72 2.88
C GLU A 34 -12.29 9.44 4.05
N ILE A 35 -11.13 8.84 3.78
CA ILE A 35 -10.10 8.61 4.81
C ILE A 35 -9.60 9.95 5.36
N PHE A 36 -9.32 10.93 4.51
CA PHE A 36 -8.86 12.24 4.98
C PHE A 36 -9.94 12.96 5.79
N ARG A 37 -11.21 12.87 5.38
CA ARG A 37 -12.34 13.39 6.16
C ARG A 37 -12.43 12.74 7.54
N LEU A 38 -12.35 11.41 7.61
CA LEU A 38 -12.40 10.65 8.87
C LEU A 38 -11.20 10.96 9.77
N LEU A 39 -10.01 11.10 9.21
CA LEU A 39 -8.82 11.48 9.97
C LEU A 39 -8.92 12.88 10.57
N GLN A 40 -9.47 13.84 9.82
CA GLN A 40 -9.74 15.17 10.37
C GLN A 40 -10.71 15.09 11.57
N GLU A 41 -11.71 14.21 11.51
CA GLU A 41 -12.64 14.00 12.63
C GLU A 41 -11.96 13.34 13.83
N LEU A 42 -11.14 12.31 13.61
CA LEU A 42 -10.39 11.62 14.66
C LEU A 42 -9.36 12.53 15.34
N ASN A 43 -8.69 13.40 14.59
CA ASN A 43 -7.73 14.37 15.13
C ASN A 43 -8.36 15.40 16.08
N LYS A 44 -9.69 15.56 16.10
CA LYS A 44 -10.38 16.41 17.09
C LYS A 44 -10.46 15.76 18.47
N PHE A 45 -10.31 14.44 18.54
CA PHE A 45 -10.48 13.65 19.77
C PHE A 45 -9.19 12.98 20.25
N ASN A 46 -8.13 13.00 19.45
CA ASN A 46 -6.83 12.46 19.84
C ASN A 46 -6.09 13.47 20.74
N ASP A 47 -5.56 12.95 21.85
CA ASP A 47 -4.41 13.57 22.51
C ASP A 47 -3.19 13.44 21.57
N ASP A 48 -2.27 14.41 21.61
CA ASP A 48 -1.07 14.54 20.76
C ASP A 48 -0.11 13.32 20.74
N ASN A 49 -0.42 12.23 21.47
CA ASN A 49 0.43 11.06 21.67
C ASN A 49 0.04 9.81 20.85
N VAL A 50 -1.07 9.82 20.10
CA VAL A 50 -1.45 8.65 19.28
C VAL A 50 -0.77 8.71 17.91
N ILE A 51 0.28 7.90 17.74
CA ILE A 51 0.94 7.71 16.44
C ILE A 51 0.19 6.59 15.71
N TYR A 52 -0.41 6.93 14.58
CA TYR A 52 -1.01 5.96 13.65
C TYR A 52 -0.45 6.18 12.24
N GLU A 53 -0.49 5.13 11.45
CA GLU A 53 -0.22 5.18 10.01
C GLU A 53 -1.33 4.43 9.31
N LEU A 54 -1.92 5.04 8.27
CA LEU A 54 -2.97 4.43 7.47
C LEU A 54 -2.47 4.19 6.06
N SER A 55 -2.56 2.94 5.65
CA SER A 55 -2.32 2.50 4.29
C SER A 55 -3.55 2.70 3.40
N ILE A 56 -3.35 3.29 2.22
CA ILE A 56 -4.37 3.46 1.19
C ILE A 56 -3.89 2.82 -0.10
N ASN A 57 -4.63 1.82 -0.58
CA ASN A 57 -4.32 1.14 -1.83
C ASN A 57 -4.63 2.04 -3.04
N LEU A 58 -3.70 2.09 -4.00
CA LEU A 58 -3.86 2.75 -5.29
C LEU A 58 -3.85 1.71 -6.42
N SER A 59 -4.88 1.72 -7.24
CA SER A 59 -4.93 0.87 -8.43
C SER A 59 -3.96 1.36 -9.51
N GLY A 60 -3.56 0.45 -10.41
CA GLY A 60 -2.70 0.77 -11.55
C GLY A 60 -3.27 1.87 -12.45
N THR A 61 -4.60 1.92 -12.64
CA THR A 61 -5.24 3.00 -13.41
C THR A 61 -5.14 4.36 -12.73
N THR A 62 -5.15 4.39 -11.40
CA THR A 62 -5.05 5.63 -10.61
C THR A 62 -3.63 6.16 -10.65
N ILE A 63 -2.63 5.29 -10.52
CA ILE A 63 -1.20 5.67 -10.59
C ILE A 63 -0.88 6.44 -11.88
N CYS A 64 -1.50 6.04 -13.00
CA CYS A 64 -1.29 6.67 -14.31
C CYS A 64 -2.17 7.90 -14.56
N GLU A 65 -3.04 8.28 -13.62
CA GLU A 65 -3.99 9.36 -13.85
C GLU A 65 -3.32 10.73 -13.67
N LEU A 66 -3.37 11.55 -14.73
CA LEU A 66 -2.98 12.95 -14.67
C LEU A 66 -3.83 13.70 -13.64
N GLY A 67 -3.19 14.45 -12.75
CA GLY A 67 -3.89 15.24 -11.74
C GLY A 67 -4.07 14.53 -10.40
N LEU A 68 -3.67 13.25 -10.25
CA LEU A 68 -3.82 12.53 -8.98
C LEU A 68 -3.07 13.22 -7.84
N LYS A 69 -1.82 13.63 -8.08
CA LYS A 69 -1.03 14.36 -7.10
C LYS A 69 -1.74 15.64 -6.68
N GLU A 70 -2.16 16.46 -7.64
CA GLU A 70 -2.86 17.72 -7.38
C GLU A 70 -4.12 17.48 -6.55
N TYR A 71 -4.87 16.41 -6.85
CA TYR A 71 -6.03 15.99 -6.08
C TYR A 71 -5.67 15.61 -4.63
N ILE A 72 -4.63 14.78 -4.42
CA ILE A 72 -4.19 14.37 -3.09
C ILE A 72 -3.74 15.58 -2.27
N ILE A 73 -2.96 16.48 -2.87
CA ILE A 73 -2.49 17.71 -2.21
C ILE A 73 -3.66 18.66 -1.90
N GLU A 74 -4.63 18.80 -2.80
CA GLU A 74 -5.85 19.55 -2.54
C GLU A 74 -6.59 18.98 -1.32
N LYS A 75 -6.80 17.66 -1.26
CA LYS A 75 -7.48 17.01 -0.13
C LYS A 75 -6.69 17.09 1.16
N GLN A 76 -5.37 16.91 1.10
CA GLN A 76 -4.48 17.05 2.24
C GLN A 76 -4.65 18.43 2.87
N ASN A 77 -4.62 19.49 2.06
CA ASN A 77 -4.79 20.86 2.53
C ASN A 77 -6.22 21.12 3.02
N GLN A 78 -7.23 20.62 2.31
CA GLN A 78 -8.64 20.77 2.68
C GLN A 78 -8.93 20.18 4.06
N TYR A 79 -8.37 19.01 4.35
CA TYR A 79 -8.63 18.28 5.60
C TYR A 79 -7.56 18.50 6.67
N ASN A 80 -6.49 19.24 6.35
CA ASN A 80 -5.32 19.49 7.22
C ASN A 80 -4.68 18.19 7.72
N ILE A 81 -4.35 17.30 6.79
CA ILE A 81 -3.75 15.99 7.06
C ILE A 81 -2.23 16.09 7.06
N ASP A 82 -1.60 15.60 8.13
CA ASP A 82 -0.16 15.40 8.16
C ASP A 82 0.18 14.15 7.34
N ALA A 83 0.91 14.35 6.24
CA ALA A 83 1.22 13.30 5.26
C ALA A 83 2.00 12.13 5.86
N LYS A 84 2.73 12.34 6.97
CA LYS A 84 3.49 11.28 7.66
C LYS A 84 2.62 10.13 8.17
N HIS A 85 1.31 10.37 8.32
CA HIS A 85 0.33 9.39 8.78
C HIS A 85 -0.30 8.60 7.62
N ILE A 86 0.05 8.90 6.38
CA ILE A 86 -0.52 8.26 5.19
C ILE A 86 0.60 7.52 4.45
N CYS A 87 0.37 6.23 4.25
CA CYS A 87 1.14 5.38 3.36
C CYS A 87 0.27 5.03 2.14
N PHE A 88 0.77 5.23 0.93
CA PHE A 88 0.10 4.72 -0.27
C PHE A 88 0.69 3.36 -0.66
N GLU A 89 -0.17 2.38 -0.92
CA GLU A 89 0.23 1.04 -1.33
C GLU A 89 -0.04 0.85 -2.83
N VAL A 90 0.95 0.30 -3.53
CA VAL A 90 0.85 -0.07 -4.95
C VAL A 90 1.28 -1.52 -5.11
N THR A 91 0.51 -2.34 -5.82
CA THR A 91 0.91 -3.74 -6.06
C THR A 91 2.11 -3.83 -6.98
N GLU A 92 2.96 -4.85 -6.80
CA GLU A 92 4.12 -5.12 -7.66
C GLU A 92 3.72 -5.12 -9.14
N THR A 93 2.62 -5.82 -9.46
CA THR A 93 2.12 -5.93 -10.83
C THR A 93 1.75 -4.56 -11.42
N SER A 94 1.09 -3.69 -10.64
CA SER A 94 0.65 -2.38 -11.10
C SER A 94 1.82 -1.41 -11.30
N ALA A 95 2.77 -1.41 -10.36
CA ALA A 95 3.96 -0.58 -10.41
C ALA A 95 4.86 -0.99 -11.59
N VAL A 96 5.09 -2.28 -11.81
CA VAL A 96 5.92 -2.77 -12.92
C VAL A 96 5.27 -2.50 -14.28
N ALA A 97 3.94 -2.63 -14.38
CA ALA A 97 3.22 -2.33 -15.61
C ALA A 97 3.34 -0.85 -16.02
N ASN A 98 3.49 0.06 -15.06
CA ASN A 98 3.50 1.50 -15.26
C ASN A 98 4.70 2.17 -14.57
N LEU A 99 5.89 1.58 -14.72
CA LEU A 99 7.06 1.91 -13.90
C LEU A 99 7.44 3.40 -13.90
N ASN A 100 7.39 4.04 -15.06
CA ASN A 100 7.73 5.46 -15.17
C ASN A 100 6.75 6.35 -14.41
N ASP A 101 5.44 6.14 -14.60
CA ASP A 101 4.39 6.92 -13.95
C ASP A 101 4.39 6.67 -12.43
N ALA A 102 4.55 5.41 -12.02
CA ALA A 102 4.70 5.05 -10.61
C ALA A 102 5.91 5.75 -9.97
N THR A 103 7.07 5.72 -10.62
CA THR A 103 8.30 6.35 -10.10
C THR A 103 8.12 7.86 -9.94
N ILE A 104 7.49 8.53 -10.92
CA ILE A 104 7.23 9.98 -10.86
C ILE A 104 6.28 10.29 -9.71
N LEU A 105 5.12 9.60 -9.66
CA LEU A 105 4.09 9.83 -8.65
C LEU A 105 4.63 9.63 -7.23
N ILE A 106 5.32 8.51 -6.99
CA ILE A 106 5.90 8.16 -5.69
C ILE A 106 6.87 9.27 -5.26
N LYS A 107 7.81 9.64 -6.13
CA LYS A 107 8.80 10.68 -5.82
C LYS A 107 8.13 12.01 -5.50
N GLU A 108 7.12 12.40 -6.27
CA GLU A 108 6.43 13.67 -6.07
C GLU A 108 5.65 13.71 -4.75
N LEU A 109 4.95 12.64 -4.39
CA LEU A 109 4.19 12.58 -3.15
C LEU A 109 5.09 12.37 -1.92
N LYS A 110 6.21 11.64 -2.04
CA LYS A 110 7.22 11.57 -0.98
C LYS A 110 7.84 12.92 -0.66
N ASN A 111 8.08 13.75 -1.67
CA ASN A 111 8.52 15.14 -1.45
C ASN A 111 7.48 15.99 -0.70
N SER A 112 6.21 15.56 -0.67
CA SER A 112 5.14 16.16 0.14
C SER A 112 4.97 15.50 1.52
N GLY A 113 5.81 14.52 1.87
CA GLY A 113 5.85 13.86 3.17
C GLY A 113 5.03 12.57 3.28
N PHE A 114 4.41 12.11 2.19
CA PHE A 114 3.71 10.83 2.15
C PHE A 114 4.70 9.67 2.16
N LYS A 115 4.27 8.52 2.67
CA LYS A 115 5.02 7.27 2.57
C LYS A 115 4.46 6.37 1.47
N PHE A 116 5.27 5.44 1.01
CA PHE A 116 4.85 4.42 0.04
C PHE A 116 5.25 3.02 0.44
N SER A 117 4.39 2.07 0.08
CA SER A 117 4.61 0.64 0.20
C SER A 117 4.46 -0.04 -1.16
N LEU A 118 5.35 -0.97 -1.46
CA LEU A 118 5.18 -1.90 -2.57
C LEU A 118 4.56 -3.20 -2.06
N ASP A 119 3.39 -3.52 -2.57
CA ASP A 119 2.57 -4.66 -2.15
C ASP A 119 2.74 -5.91 -3.00
N ASP A 120 2.39 -7.07 -2.45
CA ASP A 120 2.46 -8.39 -3.11
C ASP A 120 3.84 -8.72 -3.70
N PHE A 121 4.94 -8.31 -3.05
CA PHE A 121 6.28 -8.55 -3.58
C PHE A 121 6.62 -10.04 -3.53
N GLY A 122 7.01 -10.59 -4.68
CA GLY A 122 7.32 -12.02 -4.85
C GLY A 122 6.30 -12.78 -5.72
N SER A 123 5.14 -12.18 -6.01
CA SER A 123 3.98 -12.86 -6.62
C SER A 123 4.10 -13.18 -8.12
N GLY A 124 5.11 -12.68 -8.85
CA GLY A 124 5.33 -13.15 -10.23
C GLY A 124 6.13 -12.30 -11.22
N LYS A 125 6.58 -11.09 -10.88
CA LYS A 125 7.45 -10.27 -11.76
C LYS A 125 8.78 -9.87 -11.11
N SER A 126 9.10 -10.49 -9.97
CA SER A 126 10.02 -9.92 -9.00
C SER A 126 11.44 -9.81 -9.57
N SER A 127 11.79 -8.57 -9.91
CA SER A 127 13.10 -8.20 -10.42
C SER A 127 13.56 -6.97 -9.67
N PHE A 128 14.68 -7.09 -8.98
CA PHE A 128 15.29 -6.00 -8.21
C PHE A 128 15.63 -4.75 -9.05
N THR A 129 15.60 -4.87 -10.38
CA THR A 129 15.86 -3.77 -11.30
C THR A 129 14.89 -2.62 -11.09
N TYR A 130 13.58 -2.88 -10.95
CA TYR A 130 12.61 -1.80 -10.73
C TYR A 130 12.64 -1.31 -9.28
N LEU A 131 12.94 -2.19 -8.33
CA LEU A 131 12.99 -1.83 -6.91
C LEU A 131 14.07 -0.78 -6.62
N LYS A 132 15.15 -0.75 -7.42
CA LYS A 132 16.19 0.28 -7.33
C LYS A 132 15.73 1.69 -7.69
N VAL A 133 14.67 1.81 -8.49
CA VAL A 133 14.16 3.11 -8.96
C VAL A 133 12.85 3.51 -8.29
N LEU A 134 12.09 2.54 -7.77
CA LEU A 134 10.94 2.77 -6.91
C LEU A 134 11.40 3.15 -5.51
N ASP A 135 11.38 4.45 -5.20
CA ASP A 135 11.71 4.99 -3.89
C ASP A 135 10.56 4.76 -2.89
N VAL A 136 10.34 3.51 -2.46
CA VAL A 136 9.31 3.15 -1.46
C VAL A 136 9.93 3.03 -0.07
N ASP A 137 9.11 3.22 0.97
CA ASP A 137 9.52 3.11 2.37
C ASP A 137 9.33 1.69 2.90
N PHE A 138 8.30 1.00 2.39
CA PHE A 138 7.93 -0.34 2.81
C PHE A 138 7.92 -1.33 1.65
N LEU A 139 8.31 -2.56 1.95
CA LEU A 139 8.20 -3.72 1.06
C LEU A 139 7.34 -4.77 1.75
N LYS A 140 6.12 -4.99 1.27
CA LYS A 140 5.22 -6.01 1.81
C LYS A 140 5.50 -7.35 1.11
N ILE A 141 5.78 -8.36 1.93
CA ILE A 141 6.02 -9.73 1.48
C ILE A 141 4.68 -10.40 1.23
N ASP A 142 4.50 -10.94 0.02
CA ASP A 142 3.27 -11.62 -0.36
C ASP A 142 2.93 -12.75 0.63
N GLY A 143 1.66 -12.78 1.06
CA GLY A 143 1.16 -13.70 2.06
C GLY A 143 1.28 -15.18 1.70
N SER A 144 1.41 -15.51 0.41
CA SER A 144 1.60 -16.90 -0.02
C SER A 144 2.91 -17.48 0.49
N PHE A 145 3.98 -16.67 0.59
CA PHE A 145 5.24 -17.12 1.20
C PHE A 145 5.12 -17.18 2.72
N VAL A 146 4.47 -16.21 3.34
CA VAL A 146 4.42 -16.10 4.82
C VAL A 146 3.62 -17.23 5.45
N ARG A 147 2.54 -17.69 4.81
CA ARG A 147 1.65 -18.73 5.34
C ARG A 147 2.34 -20.07 5.55
N ASP A 148 3.27 -20.42 4.66
CA ASP A 148 3.80 -21.78 4.55
C ASP A 148 5.24 -21.91 5.10
N ILE A 149 5.85 -20.84 5.65
CA ILE A 149 7.24 -20.82 6.16
C ILE A 149 7.57 -21.89 7.21
N GLU A 150 6.58 -22.37 7.96
CA GLU A 150 6.78 -23.42 8.97
C GLU A 150 7.02 -24.80 8.35
N HIS A 151 6.56 -25.00 7.11
CA HIS A 151 6.47 -26.30 6.46
C HIS A 151 7.18 -26.33 5.10
N ASP A 152 7.57 -25.16 4.56
CA ASP A 152 8.27 -25.02 3.30
C ASP A 152 9.58 -24.20 3.48
N GLU A 153 10.71 -24.90 3.38
CA GLU A 153 12.04 -24.28 3.47
C GLU A 153 12.32 -23.30 2.32
N VAL A 154 11.64 -23.45 1.18
CA VAL A 154 11.75 -22.52 0.04
C VAL A 154 11.06 -21.21 0.37
N ASP A 155 9.85 -21.27 0.94
CA ASP A 155 9.12 -20.07 1.33
C ASP A 155 9.84 -19.30 2.45
N LEU A 156 10.41 -20.02 3.43
CA LEU A 156 11.27 -19.42 4.44
C LEU A 156 12.48 -18.72 3.81
N ALA A 157 13.20 -19.39 2.91
CA ALA A 157 14.36 -18.80 2.23
C ALA A 157 13.97 -17.57 1.39
N MET A 158 12.78 -17.58 0.78
CA MET A 158 12.25 -16.43 0.04
C MET A 158 11.94 -15.25 0.96
N VAL A 159 11.29 -15.48 2.10
CA VAL A 159 11.03 -14.45 3.11
C VAL A 159 12.33 -13.83 3.63
N GLU A 160 13.31 -14.64 4.01
CA GLU A 160 14.63 -14.19 4.48
C GLU A 160 15.34 -13.33 3.42
N PHE A 161 15.30 -13.78 2.17
CA PHE A 161 15.90 -13.09 1.04
C PHE A 161 15.24 -11.73 0.76
N ILE A 162 13.90 -11.66 0.81
CA ILE A 162 13.16 -10.41 0.62
C ILE A 162 13.45 -9.45 1.77
N ASN A 163 13.43 -9.93 3.03
CA ASN A 163 13.79 -9.14 4.21
C ASN A 163 15.20 -8.55 4.09
N HIS A 164 16.19 -9.39 3.79
CA HIS A 164 17.57 -8.95 3.61
C HIS A 164 17.70 -7.90 2.50
N THR A 165 16.99 -8.10 1.38
CA THR A 165 17.01 -7.13 0.28
C THR A 165 16.40 -5.79 0.70
N GLY A 166 15.28 -5.81 1.42
CA GLY A 166 14.67 -4.62 2.00
C GLY A 166 15.66 -3.82 2.85
N GLN A 167 16.33 -4.49 3.78
CA GLN A 167 17.35 -3.89 4.66
C GLN A 167 18.50 -3.24 3.88
N VAL A 168 19.06 -3.95 2.88
CA VAL A 168 20.16 -3.44 2.04
C VAL A 168 19.74 -2.18 1.28
N MET A 169 18.48 -2.09 0.88
CA MET A 169 17.93 -0.96 0.14
C MET A 169 17.36 0.14 1.04
N GLY A 170 17.42 -0.03 2.36
CA GLY A 170 16.94 0.95 3.34
C GLY A 170 15.42 0.99 3.51
N MET A 171 14.73 -0.09 3.13
CA MET A 171 13.27 -0.23 3.25
C MET A 171 12.91 -1.07 4.49
N PHE A 172 11.74 -0.81 5.06
CA PHE A 172 11.14 -1.67 6.07
C PHE A 172 10.37 -2.80 5.40
N THR A 173 10.54 -4.03 5.85
CA THR A 173 9.76 -5.16 5.34
C THR A 173 8.57 -5.46 6.25
N VAL A 174 7.42 -5.71 5.63
CA VAL A 174 6.18 -6.04 6.34
C VAL A 174 5.69 -7.40 5.84
N ALA A 175 5.43 -8.33 6.74
CA ALA A 175 4.88 -9.64 6.40
C ALA A 175 3.36 -9.61 6.51
N GLU A 176 2.67 -10.01 5.43
CA GLU A 176 1.23 -10.19 5.48
C GLU A 176 0.86 -11.58 6.02
N PHE A 177 -0.39 -11.74 6.50
CA PHE A 177 -0.93 -13.03 6.97
C PHE A 177 -0.12 -13.70 8.11
N VAL A 178 0.40 -12.91 9.05
CA VAL A 178 0.96 -13.43 10.31
C VAL A 178 -0.18 -13.94 11.20
N GLU A 179 -0.57 -15.21 11.00
CA GLU A 179 -1.73 -15.81 11.67
C GLU A 179 -1.38 -16.51 13.00
N ASN A 180 -0.10 -16.70 13.31
CA ASN A 180 0.33 -17.37 14.54
C ASN A 180 1.61 -16.77 15.16
N ASP A 181 1.83 -17.06 16.45
CA ASP A 181 2.98 -16.56 17.22
C ASP A 181 4.34 -17.09 16.70
N ALA A 182 4.33 -18.26 16.03
CA ALA A 182 5.54 -18.84 15.47
C ALA A 182 6.04 -18.03 14.27
N ILE A 183 5.16 -17.59 13.37
CA ILE A 183 5.46 -16.65 12.29
C ILE A 183 5.94 -15.32 12.88
N LEU A 184 5.32 -14.82 13.95
CA LEU A 184 5.71 -13.56 14.59
C LEU A 184 7.13 -13.58 15.19
N LEU A 185 7.56 -14.71 15.77
CA LEU A 185 8.90 -14.86 16.34
C LEU A 185 10.01 -14.73 15.29
N PHE A 186 9.76 -15.14 14.05
CA PHE A 186 10.75 -15.03 12.96
C PHE A 186 11.06 -13.58 12.56
N TYR A 187 10.14 -12.63 12.74
CA TYR A 187 10.31 -11.23 12.33
C TYR A 187 10.87 -10.30 13.41
N THR A 188 11.19 -10.81 14.60
CA THR A 188 11.69 -10.02 15.73
C THR A 188 13.17 -10.26 16.08
N SER A 189 13.88 -11.05 15.26
CA SER A 189 15.28 -11.46 15.46
C SER A 189 16.28 -10.61 14.69
#